data_AF-A0A3D2UST7-F1
#
_entry.id   AF-A0A3D2UST7-F1
#
_cell.length_a   1.000
_cell.length_b   1.000
_cell.length_c   1.000
_cell.angle_alpha   90.00
_cell.angle_beta   90.00
_cell.angle_gamma   90.00
#
_symmetry.space_group_name_H-M   'P 1'
#
loop_
_entity.id
_entity.type
_entity.pdbx_description
1 polymer ?
#
loop_
_entity_poly.entity_id
_entity_poly.type
_entity_poly.pdbx_seq_one_letter_code
_entity_poly.pdbx_strand_id
1 'polypeptide(L)'
;MLNLPEAHLDAVRPGVLFYGVYPSRDIEKKIDVKPALTWKSKVVYSKITQPGRSISYGSLWQVEGSPKRIVTIPCGYADGYFRRMTNQANVLINGKKYQQVGRICMDQFMVNVEDDDVKVGDDVILLGDGITAEDFADWTGTNEYEVMTNISARVPRVFVGLQ
;
A
#
# COMPACT_ATOMS: atom_id res chain seq x y z
N MET A 1 26.51 -6.23 -5.01
CA MET A 1 26.20 -6.45 -6.44
C MET A 1 25.91 -5.13 -7.15
N LEU A 2 24.86 -4.38 -6.79
CA LEU A 2 24.59 -3.05 -7.37
C LEU A 2 25.73 -2.03 -7.15
N ASN A 3 26.35 -2.07 -5.97
CA ASN A 3 27.46 -1.20 -5.59
C ASN A 3 28.83 -1.89 -5.58
N LEU A 4 28.91 -3.13 -6.07
CA LEU A 4 30.14 -3.94 -6.06
C LEU A 4 30.35 -4.56 -7.45
N PRO A 5 30.77 -3.78 -8.48
CA PRO A 5 30.99 -4.29 -9.83
C PRO A 5 32.00 -5.45 -9.89
N GLU A 6 33.00 -5.43 -9.02
CA GLU A 6 34.03 -6.47 -8.90
C GLU A 6 33.47 -7.83 -8.45
N ALA A 7 32.27 -7.86 -7.88
CA ALA A 7 31.61 -9.08 -7.41
C ALA A 7 30.70 -9.74 -8.46
N HIS A 8 30.70 -9.28 -9.71
CA HIS A 8 29.82 -9.81 -10.77
C HIS A 8 30.24 -11.20 -11.26
N LEU A 9 31.54 -11.51 -11.23
CA LEU A 9 32.11 -12.79 -11.72
C LEU A 9 31.52 -13.14 -13.11
N ASP A 10 31.19 -14.42 -13.35
CA ASP A 10 30.63 -14.88 -14.62
C ASP A 10 29.11 -14.63 -14.76
N ALA A 11 28.39 -14.46 -13.63
CA ALA A 11 26.94 -14.27 -13.62
C ALA A 11 26.44 -13.60 -12.33
N VAL A 12 25.47 -12.69 -12.49
CA VAL A 12 24.74 -12.05 -11.38
C VAL A 12 23.37 -12.69 -11.16
N ARG A 13 22.84 -12.61 -9.93
CA ARG A 13 21.54 -13.16 -9.54
C ARG A 13 20.62 -12.06 -8.97
N PRO A 14 20.13 -11.12 -9.79
CA PRO A 14 19.17 -10.13 -9.32
C PRO A 14 17.88 -10.84 -8.87
N GLY A 15 17.39 -10.49 -7.69
CA GLY A 15 16.14 -11.01 -7.13
C GLY A 15 15.03 -9.98 -7.23
N VAL A 16 14.81 -9.23 -6.15
CA VAL A 16 13.77 -8.19 -6.06
C VAL A 16 13.87 -7.11 -7.15
N LEU A 17 15.08 -6.88 -7.67
CA LEU A 17 15.34 -5.93 -8.75
C LEU A 17 14.61 -6.29 -10.06
N PHE A 18 14.37 -7.58 -10.35
CA PHE A 18 13.55 -8.00 -11.50
C PHE A 18 12.11 -7.49 -11.43
N TYR A 19 11.63 -7.19 -10.22
CA TYR A 19 10.29 -6.67 -9.99
C TYR A 19 10.25 -5.14 -9.91
N GLY A 20 11.35 -4.48 -10.25
CA GLY A 20 11.46 -3.02 -10.21
C GLY A 20 11.54 -2.43 -8.81
N VAL A 21 12.04 -3.20 -7.85
CA VAL A 21 12.15 -2.81 -6.44
C VAL A 21 13.60 -2.88 -6.02
N TYR A 22 14.06 -1.87 -5.27
CA TYR A 22 15.41 -1.85 -4.72
C TYR A 22 15.49 -2.66 -3.41
N PRO A 23 16.66 -3.21 -3.06
CA PRO A 23 16.80 -4.05 -1.85
C PRO A 23 16.69 -3.28 -0.53
N SER A 24 16.83 -1.95 -0.57
CA SER A 24 16.64 -1.02 0.54
C SER A 24 16.68 0.43 0.02
N ARG A 25 16.18 1.38 0.83
CA ARG A 25 16.28 2.83 0.56
C ARG A 25 17.72 3.35 0.50
N ASP A 26 18.64 2.75 1.24
CA ASP A 26 20.02 3.21 1.38
C ASP A 26 20.91 2.86 0.17
N ILE A 27 20.37 2.11 -0.79
CA ILE A 27 21.10 1.75 -2.00
C ILE A 27 20.89 2.82 -3.06
N GLU A 28 22.00 3.38 -3.53
CA GLU A 28 22.02 4.30 -4.67
C GLU A 28 21.35 3.71 -5.92
N LYS A 29 20.40 4.44 -6.49
CA LYS A 29 19.60 4.01 -7.64
C LYS A 29 20.35 4.22 -8.96
N LYS A 30 21.30 3.33 -9.26
CA LYS A 30 22.16 3.39 -10.45
C LYS A 30 21.55 2.84 -11.74
N ILE A 31 20.53 2.00 -11.60
CA ILE A 31 19.89 1.31 -12.73
C ILE A 31 18.43 1.75 -12.77
N ASP A 32 17.96 2.17 -13.94
CA ASP A 32 16.55 2.43 -14.14
C ASP A 32 15.79 1.10 -14.15
N VAL A 33 14.81 0.99 -13.25
CA VAL A 33 13.97 -0.20 -13.11
C VAL A 33 12.54 0.23 -12.98
N LYS A 34 11.64 -0.53 -13.61
CA LYS A 34 10.22 -0.23 -13.64
C LYS A 34 9.47 -1.19 -12.71
N PRO A 35 8.64 -0.70 -11.78
CA PRO A 35 7.82 -1.55 -10.92
C PRO A 35 7.00 -2.54 -11.74
N ALA A 36 7.09 -3.82 -11.41
CA ALA A 36 6.46 -4.89 -12.19
C ALA A 36 4.98 -5.10 -11.85
N LEU A 37 4.46 -4.48 -10.79
CA LEU A 37 3.08 -4.62 -10.37
C LEU A 37 2.48 -3.32 -9.88
N THR A 38 1.15 -3.23 -9.95
CA THR A 38 0.34 -2.27 -9.21
C THR A 38 -0.75 -3.06 -8.49
N TRP A 39 -0.89 -2.85 -7.19
CA TRP A 39 -1.95 -3.46 -6.41
C TRP A 39 -3.10 -2.47 -6.28
N LYS A 40 -4.25 -2.84 -6.87
CA LYS A 40 -5.46 -2.01 -6.89
C LYS A 40 -6.59 -2.62 -6.07
N SER A 41 -7.49 -1.77 -5.62
CA SER A 41 -8.78 -2.10 -5.02
C SER A 41 -9.81 -1.04 -5.44
N LYS A 42 -10.98 -1.02 -4.80
CA LYS A 42 -12.03 -0.04 -5.03
C LYS A 42 -12.64 0.43 -3.71
N VAL A 43 -13.24 1.61 -3.71
CA VAL A 43 -14.10 2.01 -2.61
C VAL A 43 -15.40 1.22 -2.66
N VAL A 44 -15.75 0.52 -1.58
CA VAL A 44 -17.02 -0.26 -1.49
C VAL A 44 -18.06 0.39 -0.60
N TYR A 45 -17.66 1.35 0.23
CA TYR A 45 -18.57 2.09 1.10
C TYR A 45 -17.99 3.48 1.41
N SER A 46 -18.86 4.47 1.54
CA SER A 46 -18.51 5.86 1.83
C SER A 46 -19.54 6.43 2.81
N LYS A 47 -19.08 7.03 3.91
CA LYS A 47 -19.95 7.69 4.89
C LYS A 47 -19.32 8.95 5.45
N ILE A 48 -20.16 9.95 5.73
CA ILE A 48 -19.76 11.09 6.56
C ILE A 48 -19.89 10.69 8.02
N THR A 49 -18.80 10.80 8.77
CA THR A 49 -18.71 10.43 10.18
C THR A 49 -18.49 11.69 11.02
N GLN A 50 -19.31 11.85 12.07
CA GLN A 50 -19.27 13.02 12.96
C GLN A 50 -18.12 12.93 13.97
N PRO A 51 -17.62 14.08 14.49
CA PRO A 51 -16.66 14.11 15.58
C PRO A 51 -17.09 13.26 16.78
N GLY A 52 -16.10 12.66 17.46
CA GLY A 52 -16.32 11.78 18.61
C GLY A 52 -16.63 10.32 18.25
N ARG A 53 -16.67 9.95 16.97
CA ARG A 53 -16.86 8.54 16.54
C ARG A 53 -15.54 7.86 16.22
N SER A 54 -15.28 6.73 16.88
CA SER A 54 -14.10 5.90 16.62
C SER A 54 -14.29 5.05 15.37
N ILE A 55 -13.18 4.76 14.69
CA ILE A 55 -13.14 3.95 13.46
C ILE A 55 -12.47 2.60 13.72
N SER A 56 -13.13 1.54 13.27
CA SER A 56 -12.68 0.15 13.38
C SER A 56 -12.54 -0.36 14.84
N TYR A 57 -11.94 -1.53 14.99
CA TYR A 57 -11.73 -2.19 16.28
C TYR A 57 -10.69 -1.48 17.16
N GLY A 58 -10.94 -1.52 18.48
CA GLY A 58 -10.01 -1.01 19.49
C GLY A 58 -9.93 0.51 19.59
N SER A 59 -10.78 1.24 18.86
CA SER A 59 -10.90 2.70 18.93
C SER A 59 -9.57 3.46 18.82
N LEU A 60 -8.68 2.96 17.97
CA LEU A 60 -7.30 3.48 17.81
C LEU A 60 -7.22 4.79 17.01
N TRP A 61 -8.33 5.18 16.41
CA TRP A 61 -8.47 6.43 15.69
C TRP A 61 -9.92 6.92 15.84
N GLN A 62 -10.10 8.22 15.97
CA GLN A 62 -11.39 8.86 16.19
C GLN A 62 -11.49 10.13 15.33
N VAL A 63 -12.69 10.41 14.84
CA VAL A 63 -12.95 11.68 14.15
C VAL A 63 -12.87 12.83 15.14
N GLU A 64 -12.04 13.83 14.84
CA GLU A 64 -11.84 15.03 15.65
C GLU A 64 -12.11 16.31 14.84
N GLY A 65 -12.49 17.38 15.53
CA GLY A 65 -12.69 18.71 14.96
C GLY A 65 -13.97 18.83 14.13
N SER A 66 -13.96 18.32 12.90
CA SER A 66 -15.06 18.43 11.93
C SER A 66 -15.49 17.07 11.37
N PRO A 67 -16.70 16.96 10.78
CA PRO A 67 -17.12 15.72 10.13
C PRO A 67 -16.12 15.32 9.04
N LYS A 68 -15.81 14.02 8.98
CA LYS A 68 -14.88 13.44 7.99
C LYS A 68 -15.57 12.37 7.20
N ARG A 69 -15.31 12.31 5.90
CA ARG A 69 -15.72 11.20 5.05
C ARG A 69 -14.74 10.06 5.26
N ILE A 70 -15.30 8.91 5.65
CA ILE A 70 -14.57 7.67 5.84
C ILE A 70 -15.04 6.69 4.78
N VAL A 71 -14.10 6.18 4.01
CA VAL A 71 -14.37 5.17 2.97
C VAL A 71 -13.80 3.82 3.39
N THR A 72 -14.43 2.75 2.91
CA THR A 72 -14.02 1.36 3.17
C THR A 72 -13.45 0.75 1.91
N ILE A 73 -12.29 0.10 2.06
CA ILE A 73 -11.57 -0.60 1.00
C ILE A 73 -11.60 -2.10 1.31
N PRO A 74 -12.03 -2.97 0.38
CA PRO A 74 -12.11 -4.42 0.56
C PRO A 74 -10.73 -5.06 0.34
N CYS A 75 -9.82 -4.78 1.27
CA CYS A 75 -8.51 -5.41 1.34
C CYS A 75 -8.10 -5.46 2.82
N GLY A 76 -7.48 -6.54 3.25
CA GLY A 76 -7.03 -6.68 4.62
C GLY A 76 -5.84 -7.60 4.78
N TYR A 77 -5.56 -7.99 6.02
CA TYR A 77 -4.38 -8.79 6.31
C TYR A 77 -4.44 -10.20 5.72
N ALA A 78 -5.62 -10.72 5.36
CA ALA A 78 -5.72 -12.01 4.67
C ALA A 78 -5.35 -11.92 3.17
N ASP A 79 -5.33 -10.70 2.61
CA ASP A 79 -4.87 -10.41 1.25
C ASP A 79 -3.36 -10.11 1.21
N GLY A 80 -2.73 -9.97 2.37
CA GLY A 80 -1.33 -9.59 2.52
C GLY A 80 -1.11 -8.13 2.94
N TYR A 81 -2.18 -7.36 3.18
CA TYR A 81 -2.07 -5.97 3.62
C TYR A 81 -1.78 -5.92 5.12
N PHE A 82 -0.50 -5.76 5.48
CA PHE A 82 -0.02 -5.93 6.85
C PHE A 82 -0.85 -5.16 7.87
N ARG A 83 -1.35 -5.89 8.87
CA ARG A 83 -2.10 -5.31 9.99
C ARG A 83 -1.30 -4.26 10.77
N ARG A 84 0.03 -4.37 10.79
CA ARG A 84 0.95 -3.43 11.46
C ARG A 84 0.93 -2.03 10.86
N MET A 85 0.52 -1.88 9.60
CA MET A 85 0.40 -0.55 8.96
C MET A 85 -0.84 0.24 9.43
N THR A 86 -1.55 -0.24 10.45
CA THR A 86 -2.69 0.46 11.09
C THR A 86 -2.29 1.91 11.43
N ASN A 87 -3.05 2.88 10.95
CA ASN A 87 -2.85 4.33 11.12
C ASN A 87 -1.54 4.88 10.52
N GLN A 88 -0.81 4.08 9.73
CA GLN A 88 0.46 4.49 9.12
C GLN A 88 0.38 4.51 7.59
N ALA A 89 -0.30 3.53 7.00
CA ALA A 89 -0.38 3.40 5.56
C ALA A 89 -1.09 4.59 4.91
N ASN A 90 -0.68 4.87 3.68
CA ASN A 90 -1.44 5.71 2.77
C ASN A 90 -1.90 4.90 1.56
N VAL A 91 -2.98 5.35 0.94
CA VAL A 91 -3.46 4.86 -0.36
C VAL A 91 -3.62 6.04 -1.31
N LEU A 92 -3.69 5.78 -2.62
CA LEU A 92 -4.13 6.79 -3.59
C LEU A 92 -5.56 6.51 -4.03
N ILE A 93 -6.39 7.54 -4.02
CA ILE A 93 -7.75 7.49 -4.57
C ILE A 93 -7.87 8.68 -5.52
N ASN A 94 -8.24 8.42 -6.79
CA ASN A 94 -8.29 9.44 -7.84
C ASN A 94 -6.99 10.28 -7.94
N GLY A 95 -5.82 9.64 -7.74
CA GLY A 95 -4.50 10.28 -7.79
C GLY A 95 -4.11 11.10 -6.55
N LYS A 96 -4.99 11.21 -5.54
CA LYS A 96 -4.69 11.92 -4.28
C LYS A 96 -4.39 10.94 -3.16
N LYS A 97 -3.41 11.28 -2.31
CA LYS A 97 -2.95 10.46 -1.18
C LYS A 97 -3.82 10.67 0.05
N TYR A 98 -4.27 9.57 0.66
CA TYR A 98 -5.09 9.56 1.87
C TYR A 98 -4.61 8.54 2.88
N GLN A 99 -4.79 8.85 4.16
CA GLN A 99 -4.31 8.01 5.26
C GLN A 99 -5.32 6.91 5.58
N GLN A 100 -4.81 5.69 5.75
CA GLN A 100 -5.52 4.59 6.36
C GLN A 100 -5.78 4.90 7.84
N VAL A 101 -7.03 4.80 8.30
CA VAL A 101 -7.44 5.10 9.69
C VAL A 101 -8.20 3.96 10.35
N GLY A 102 -7.96 3.79 11.65
CA GLY A 102 -8.46 2.67 12.43
C GLY A 102 -7.71 1.36 12.12
N ARG A 103 -8.09 0.28 12.79
CA ARG A 103 -7.48 -1.04 12.57
C ARG A 103 -7.72 -1.57 11.16
N ILE A 104 -6.66 -2.08 10.53
CA ILE A 104 -6.75 -2.96 9.35
C ILE A 104 -7.33 -4.32 9.80
N CYS A 105 -8.42 -4.75 9.17
CA CYS A 105 -9.14 -5.99 9.47
C CYS A 105 -8.74 -7.10 8.49
N MET A 106 -9.42 -8.26 8.57
CA MET A 106 -9.09 -9.44 7.77
C MET A 106 -9.25 -9.16 6.27
N ASP A 107 -10.38 -8.55 5.89
CA ASP A 107 -10.78 -8.39 4.49
C ASP A 107 -11.08 -6.92 4.13
N GLN A 108 -10.91 -5.97 5.06
CA GLN A 108 -11.16 -4.54 4.81
C GLN A 108 -10.39 -3.61 5.73
N PHE A 109 -10.23 -2.36 5.31
CA PHE A 109 -9.78 -1.25 6.15
C PHE A 109 -10.50 0.04 5.78
N MET A 110 -10.32 1.07 6.61
CA MET A 110 -10.91 2.39 6.40
C MET A 110 -9.85 3.43 6.09
N VAL A 111 -10.26 4.45 5.33
CA VAL A 111 -9.43 5.58 4.89
C VAL A 111 -10.20 6.87 5.17
N ASN A 112 -9.51 7.85 5.72
CA ASN A 112 -10.05 9.19 5.91
C ASN A 112 -9.76 10.02 4.65
N VAL A 113 -10.81 10.46 3.98
CA VAL A 113 -10.72 11.30 2.76
C VAL A 113 -11.17 12.73 3.02
N GLU A 114 -11.19 13.14 4.30
CA GLU A 114 -11.53 14.50 4.72
C GLU A 114 -12.93 14.90 4.24
N ASP A 115 -13.06 15.97 3.46
CA ASP A 115 -14.30 16.44 2.85
C ASP A 115 -14.40 16.14 1.34
N ASP A 116 -13.43 15.43 0.77
CA ASP A 116 -13.42 15.10 -0.66
C ASP A 116 -14.59 14.18 -1.03
N ASP A 117 -15.13 14.36 -2.24
CA ASP A 117 -16.27 13.58 -2.77
C ASP A 117 -15.82 12.24 -3.38
N VAL A 118 -15.26 11.36 -2.55
CA VAL A 118 -14.90 9.99 -2.94
C VAL A 118 -16.13 9.07 -2.91
N LYS A 119 -16.36 8.39 -4.03
CA LYS A 119 -17.57 7.60 -4.30
C LYS A 119 -17.29 6.10 -4.27
N VAL A 120 -18.35 5.34 -4.04
CA VAL A 120 -18.32 3.88 -4.22
C VAL A 120 -18.00 3.57 -5.69
N GLY A 121 -17.03 2.69 -5.91
CA GLY A 121 -16.54 2.32 -7.25
C GLY A 121 -15.22 3.00 -7.64
N ASP A 122 -14.84 4.09 -6.98
CA ASP A 122 -13.59 4.81 -7.24
C ASP A 122 -12.39 3.88 -7.06
N ASP A 123 -11.42 4.00 -7.97
CA ASP A 123 -10.21 3.18 -7.96
C ASP A 123 -9.28 3.59 -6.82
N VAL A 124 -8.71 2.58 -6.18
CA VAL A 124 -7.75 2.75 -5.09
C VAL A 124 -6.46 2.05 -5.44
N ILE A 125 -5.34 2.77 -5.38
CA ILE A 125 -4.01 2.19 -5.51
C ILE A 125 -3.45 1.99 -4.10
N LEU A 126 -3.15 0.72 -3.81
CA LEU A 126 -2.55 0.29 -2.55
C LEU A 126 -1.02 0.30 -2.65
N LEU A 127 -0.47 -0.16 -3.77
CA LEU A 127 0.96 -0.22 -4.08
C LEU A 127 1.15 0.08 -5.57
N GLY A 128 2.08 0.95 -5.91
CA GLY A 128 2.27 1.51 -7.26
C GLY A 128 1.96 3.01 -7.32
N ASP A 129 2.23 3.62 -8.47
CA ASP A 129 1.94 5.04 -8.76
C ASP A 129 2.46 6.03 -7.68
N GLY A 130 3.65 5.74 -7.14
CA GLY A 130 4.30 6.56 -6.11
C GLY A 130 4.09 6.11 -4.67
N ILE A 131 3.32 5.04 -4.42
CA ILE A 131 3.45 4.24 -3.19
C ILE A 131 4.36 3.06 -3.50
N THR A 132 5.46 2.91 -2.77
CA THR A 132 6.48 1.90 -3.07
C THR A 132 6.53 0.76 -2.06
N ALA A 133 7.27 -0.31 -2.36
CA ALA A 133 7.45 -1.41 -1.42
C ALA A 133 8.28 -0.95 -0.20
N GLU A 134 9.19 0.00 -0.40
CA GLU A 134 9.93 0.68 0.68
C GLU A 134 8.97 1.43 1.62
N ASP A 135 7.93 2.10 1.11
CA ASP A 135 6.93 2.76 1.96
C ASP A 135 6.19 1.74 2.85
N PHE A 136 5.79 0.59 2.29
CA PHE A 136 5.19 -0.49 3.07
C PHE A 136 6.14 -1.03 4.13
N ALA A 137 7.41 -1.24 3.75
CA ALA A 137 8.46 -1.72 4.65
C ALA A 137 8.61 -0.80 5.86
N ASP A 138 8.62 0.52 5.63
CA ASP A 138 8.67 1.51 6.71
C ASP A 138 7.43 1.48 7.60
N TRP A 139 6.23 1.48 7.01
CA TRP A 139 4.97 1.49 7.78
C TRP A 139 4.76 0.23 8.61
N THR A 140 5.24 -0.92 8.14
CA THR A 140 5.06 -2.20 8.83
C THR A 140 6.24 -2.57 9.74
N GLY A 141 7.40 -1.93 9.53
CA GLY A 141 8.65 -2.24 10.21
C GLY A 141 9.29 -3.54 9.71
N THR A 142 9.37 -3.72 8.39
CA THR A 142 10.02 -4.87 7.74
C THR A 142 10.87 -4.43 6.53
N ASN A 143 11.05 -5.30 5.53
CA ASN A 143 11.73 -5.06 4.27
C ASN A 143 10.81 -5.30 3.05
N GLU A 144 11.27 -4.83 1.91
CA GLU A 144 10.57 -4.86 0.63
C GLU A 144 10.32 -6.29 0.13
N TYR A 145 11.17 -7.26 0.51
CA TYR A 145 11.01 -8.66 0.11
C TYR A 145 9.79 -9.28 0.78
N GLU A 146 9.58 -9.03 2.08
CA GLU A 146 8.37 -9.49 2.76
C GLU A 146 7.14 -8.80 2.16
N VAL A 147 7.22 -7.51 1.82
CA VAL A 147 6.11 -6.81 1.16
C VAL A 147 5.71 -7.48 -0.15
N MET A 148 6.69 -7.74 -1.02
CA MET A 148 6.43 -8.28 -2.35
C MET A 148 5.98 -9.74 -2.31
N THR A 149 6.40 -10.51 -1.29
CA THR A 149 6.06 -11.93 -1.15
C THR A 149 4.82 -12.19 -0.28
N ASN A 150 4.34 -11.21 0.48
CA ASN A 150 3.19 -11.37 1.38
C ASN A 150 1.82 -11.18 0.70
N ILE A 151 1.77 -10.63 -0.53
CA ILE A 151 0.51 -10.51 -1.28
C ILE A 151 -0.05 -11.92 -1.54
N SER A 152 -1.18 -12.23 -0.92
CA SER A 152 -1.66 -13.61 -0.81
C SER A 152 -2.30 -14.11 -2.10
N ALA A 153 -2.58 -15.42 -2.14
CA ALA A 153 -3.28 -16.06 -3.26
C ALA A 153 -4.74 -15.62 -3.42
N ARG A 154 -5.32 -14.92 -2.42
CA ARG A 154 -6.68 -14.34 -2.52
C ARG A 154 -6.73 -13.20 -3.53
N VAL A 155 -5.62 -12.52 -3.75
CA VAL A 155 -5.51 -11.38 -4.67
C VAL A 155 -5.37 -11.89 -6.11
N PRO A 156 -6.35 -11.64 -7.00
CA PRO A 156 -6.26 -12.05 -8.39
C PRO A 156 -5.07 -11.40 -9.08
N ARG A 157 -4.39 -12.15 -9.94
CA ARG A 157 -3.27 -11.66 -10.75
C ARG A 157 -3.73 -11.43 -12.17
N VAL A 158 -3.66 -10.18 -12.61
CA VAL A 158 -3.96 -9.79 -14.00
C VAL A 158 -2.64 -9.39 -14.65
N PHE A 159 -2.24 -10.16 -15.65
CA PHE A 159 -1.05 -9.86 -16.45
C PHE A 159 -1.46 -8.94 -17.60
N VAL A 160 -1.01 -7.69 -17.52
CA VAL A 160 -1.15 -6.73 -18.61
C VAL A 160 0.07 -6.87 -19.53
N GLY A 161 -0.16 -6.88 -20.85
CA GLY A 161 0.94 -6.94 -21.81
C GLY A 161 1.91 -5.76 -21.64
N LEU A 162 3.10 -5.88 -22.24
CA LEU A 162 4.06 -4.78 -22.29
C LEU A 162 3.40 -3.57 -22.98
N GLN A 163 3.24 -2.47 -22.26
CA GLN A 163 3.02 -1.14 -22.84
C GLN A 163 4.34 -0.54 -23.30
#